data_AF-A0A259LPC0-F1
#
_entry.id   AF-A0A259LPC0-F1
#
_cell.length_a   1.000
_cell.length_b   1.000
_cell.length_c   1.000
_cell.angle_alpha   90.00
_cell.angle_beta   90.00
_cell.angle_gamma   90.00
#
_symmetry.space_group_name_H-M   'P 1'
#
loop_
_entity.id
_entity.type
_entity.pdbx_description
1 polymer ?
#
loop_
_entity_poly.entity_id
_entity_poly.type
_entity_poly.pdbx_seq_one_letter_code
_entity_poly.pdbx_strand_id
1 'polypeptide(L)'
;MCEKWLANEAEQEQLIRRWQQIETRVYRTLNWAKLAPEEREQYPENQEMDRLNERILKLSDENAVLLSSLPTLAATSSRGVGRKLAVAMIRVCPDENEEAHLLIGSILRDYLALHGEQ
;
A
#
# COMPACT_ATOMS: atom_id res chain seq x y z
N MET A 1 -11.34 -8.35 7.83
CA MET A 1 -10.62 -8.53 6.56
C MET A 1 -10.27 -7.19 5.91
N CYS A 2 -11.21 -6.31 5.56
CA CYS A 2 -10.86 -4.99 5.01
C CYS A 2 -9.92 -4.16 5.91
N GLU A 3 -10.14 -4.19 7.22
CA GLU A 3 -9.28 -3.48 8.18
C GLU A 3 -7.84 -4.00 8.18
N LYS A 4 -7.65 -5.32 8.09
CA LYS A 4 -6.32 -5.93 7.97
C LYS A 4 -5.67 -5.57 6.64
N TRP A 5 -6.44 -5.58 5.56
CA TRP A 5 -5.97 -5.17 4.23
C TRP A 5 -5.49 -3.71 4.25
N LEU A 6 -6.30 -2.79 4.81
CA LEU A 6 -5.98 -1.37 4.93
C LEU A 6 -4.75 -1.12 5.82
N ALA A 7 -4.62 -1.87 6.92
CA ALA A 7 -3.45 -1.77 7.80
C ALA A 7 -2.18 -2.25 7.10
N ASN A 8 -2.24 -3.36 6.36
CA ASN A 8 -1.13 -3.88 5.58
C ASN A 8 -0.71 -2.90 4.47
N GLU A 9 -1.68 -2.29 3.79
CA GLU A 9 -1.42 -1.30 2.74
C GLU A 9 -0.72 -0.06 3.31
N ALA A 10 -1.20 0.46 4.45
CA ALA A 10 -0.59 1.60 5.11
C ALA A 10 0.85 1.29 5.59
N GLU A 11 1.09 0.07 6.10
CA GLU A 11 2.44 -0.39 6.44
C GLU A 11 3.33 -0.44 5.18
N GLN A 12 2.81 -1.01 4.08
CA GLN A 12 3.54 -1.11 2.81
C GLN A 12 3.96 0.27 2.29
N GLU A 13 3.06 1.25 2.28
CA GLU A 13 3.38 2.63 1.88
C GLU A 13 4.49 3.24 2.75
N GLN A 14 4.46 3.02 4.07
CA GLN A 14 5.48 3.53 4.98
C GLN A 14 6.85 2.90 4.70
N LEU A 15 6.88 1.58 4.46
CA LEU A 15 8.11 0.86 4.13
C LEU A 15 8.68 1.30 2.78
N ILE A 16 7.83 1.50 1.76
CA ILE A 16 8.24 2.02 0.45
C ILE A 16 8.87 3.41 0.59
N ARG A 17 8.24 4.30 1.36
CA ARG A 17 8.80 5.65 1.63
C ARG A 17 10.14 5.57 2.33
N ARG A 18 10.30 4.67 3.31
CA ARG A 18 11.59 4.46 3.99
C ARG A 18 12.65 3.94 3.01
N TRP A 19 12.30 2.96 2.19
CA TRP A 19 13.18 2.40 1.17
C TRP A 19 13.67 3.49 0.20
N GLN A 20 12.75 4.32 -0.31
CA GLN A 20 13.07 5.45 -1.21
C GLN A 20 13.96 6.52 -0.56
N GLN A 21 13.81 6.77 0.74
CA GLN A 21 14.69 7.69 1.47
C GLN A 21 16.12 7.15 1.55
N ILE A 22 16.29 5.86 1.82
CA ILE A 22 17.60 5.21 1.84
C ILE A 22 18.21 5.28 0.45
N GLU A 23 17.47 4.87 -0.58
CA GLU A 23 17.91 4.91 -1.98
C GLU A 23 18.39 6.32 -2.36
N THR A 24 17.60 7.35 -2.06
CA THR A 24 17.94 8.75 -2.36
C THR A 24 19.22 9.19 -1.65
N ARG A 25 19.38 8.83 -0.37
CA ARG A 25 20.58 9.17 0.42
C ARG A 25 21.81 8.51 -0.19
N VAL A 26 21.71 7.21 -0.39
CA VAL A 26 22.77 6.35 -0.90
C VAL A 26 23.24 6.78 -2.28
N TYR A 27 22.31 7.09 -3.18
CA TYR A 27 22.63 7.59 -4.51
C TYR A 27 23.45 8.89 -4.47
N ARG A 28 23.12 9.78 -3.51
CA ARG A 28 23.82 11.07 -3.32
C ARG A 28 25.19 10.92 -2.66
N THR A 29 25.35 10.00 -1.70
CA THR A 29 26.56 9.95 -0.86
C THR A 29 27.58 8.91 -1.28
N LEU A 30 27.16 7.83 -1.93
CA LEU A 30 28.01 6.65 -2.16
C LEU A 30 28.37 6.39 -3.63
N ASN A 31 28.07 7.33 -4.54
CA ASN A 31 28.23 7.09 -5.99
C ASN A 31 27.61 5.75 -6.42
N TRP A 32 26.46 5.39 -5.83
CA TRP A 32 25.89 4.04 -5.89
C TRP A 32 25.74 3.49 -7.31
N ALA A 33 25.45 4.36 -8.28
CA ALA A 33 25.39 4.03 -9.70
C ALA A 33 26.68 3.44 -10.29
N LYS A 34 27.83 3.68 -9.65
CA LYS A 34 29.16 3.21 -10.07
C LYS A 34 29.63 1.97 -9.30
N LEU A 35 28.94 1.58 -8.23
CA LEU A 35 29.27 0.38 -7.46
C LEU A 35 28.73 -0.85 -8.17
N ALA A 36 29.54 -1.91 -8.23
CA ALA A 36 29.09 -3.24 -8.63
C ALA A 36 28.14 -3.84 -7.58
N PRO A 37 27.24 -4.76 -7.95
CA PRO A 37 26.30 -5.39 -7.01
C PRO A 37 26.99 -5.98 -5.77
N GLU A 38 28.14 -6.63 -5.95
CA GLU A 38 28.91 -7.27 -4.87
C GLU A 38 29.51 -6.24 -3.90
N GLU A 39 29.79 -5.02 -4.38
CA GLU A 39 30.25 -3.91 -3.55
C GLU A 39 29.08 -3.32 -2.75
N ARG A 40 27.86 -3.33 -3.32
CA ARG A 40 26.65 -2.82 -2.65
C ARG A 40 26.22 -3.68 -1.46
N GLU A 41 26.41 -5.00 -1.54
CA GLU A 41 26.10 -5.95 -0.44
C GLU A 41 26.87 -5.66 0.86
N GLN A 42 28.00 -4.95 0.76
CA GLN A 42 28.83 -4.59 1.91
C GLN A 42 28.27 -3.40 2.69
N TYR A 43 27.29 -2.67 2.13
CA TYR A 43 26.71 -1.50 2.78
C TYR A 43 25.50 -1.89 3.65
N PRO A 44 25.44 -1.43 4.91
CA PRO A 44 24.29 -1.64 5.79
C PRO A 44 22.97 -1.15 5.18
N GLU A 45 23.01 -0.10 4.36
CA GLU A 45 21.87 0.41 3.64
C GLU A 45 21.27 -0.60 2.65
N ASN A 46 22.10 -1.38 1.97
CA ASN A 46 21.60 -2.42 1.07
C ASN A 46 20.86 -3.49 1.85
N GLN A 47 21.42 -3.94 2.98
CA GLN A 47 20.77 -4.92 3.85
C GLN A 47 19.46 -4.41 4.46
N GLU A 48 19.39 -3.12 4.82
CA GLU A 48 18.14 -2.50 5.28
C GLU A 48 17.11 -2.48 4.15
N MET A 49 17.50 -2.05 2.94
CA MET A 49 16.64 -2.02 1.76
C MET A 49 16.11 -3.42 1.39
N ASP A 50 16.94 -4.46 1.46
CA ASP A 50 16.54 -5.84 1.21
C ASP A 50 15.49 -6.32 2.21
N ARG A 51 15.71 -6.08 3.51
CA ARG A 51 14.73 -6.42 4.57
C ARG A 51 13.41 -5.69 4.40
N LEU A 52 13.44 -4.41 4.04
CA LEU A 52 12.25 -3.62 3.75
C LEU A 52 11.50 -4.22 2.55
N ASN A 53 12.22 -4.58 1.49
CA ASN A 53 11.65 -5.16 0.28
C ASN A 53 11.00 -6.53 0.56
N GLU A 54 11.67 -7.42 1.31
CA GLU A 54 11.09 -8.69 1.76
C GLU A 54 9.78 -8.50 2.52
N ARG A 55 9.73 -7.50 3.41
CA ARG A 55 8.51 -7.18 4.17
C ARG A 55 7.40 -6.62 3.27
N ILE A 56 7.75 -5.75 2.33
CA ILE A 56 6.82 -5.19 1.33
C ILE A 56 6.19 -6.31 0.50
N LEU A 57 7.01 -7.25 -0.01
CA LEU A 57 6.53 -8.38 -0.80
C LEU A 57 5.58 -9.27 0.01
N LYS A 58 5.95 -9.60 1.24
CA LYS A 58 5.09 -10.39 2.13
C LYS A 58 3.74 -9.72 2.40
N LEU A 59 3.73 -8.40 2.65
CA LEU A 59 2.49 -7.64 2.84
C LEU A 59 1.64 -7.63 1.57
N SER A 60 2.27 -7.49 0.41
CA SER A 60 1.60 -7.55 -0.90
C SER A 60 0.94 -8.91 -1.14
N ASP A 61 1.63 -10.02 -0.84
CA ASP A 61 1.08 -11.37 -0.96
C ASP A 61 -0.11 -11.59 -0.01
N GLU A 62 0.02 -11.16 1.26
CA GLU A 62 -1.08 -11.18 2.22
C GLU A 62 -2.29 -10.36 1.72
N ASN A 63 -2.03 -9.17 1.17
CA ASN A 63 -3.06 -8.29 0.61
C ASN A 63 -3.72 -8.86 -0.64
N ALA A 64 -2.99 -9.59 -1.49
CA ALA A 64 -3.56 -10.26 -2.66
C ALA A 64 -4.56 -11.36 -2.25
N VAL A 65 -4.20 -12.16 -1.25
CA VAL A 65 -5.11 -13.19 -0.69
C VAL A 65 -6.34 -12.54 -0.09
N LEU A 66 -6.17 -11.51 0.75
CA LEU A 66 -7.29 -10.79 1.34
C LEU A 66 -8.18 -10.18 0.25
N LEU A 67 -7.61 -9.46 -0.72
CA LEU A 67 -8.34 -8.80 -1.79
C LEU A 67 -9.20 -9.77 -2.61
N SER A 68 -8.67 -10.95 -2.94
CA SER A 68 -9.44 -11.96 -3.69
C SER A 68 -10.66 -12.49 -2.90
N SER A 69 -10.58 -12.50 -1.56
CA SER A 69 -11.69 -12.91 -0.69
C SER A 69 -12.71 -11.79 -0.42
N LEU A 70 -12.32 -10.52 -0.52
CA LEU A 70 -13.17 -9.40 -0.10
C LEU A 70 -14.52 -9.31 -0.85
N PRO A 71 -14.61 -9.53 -2.17
CA PRO A 71 -15.89 -9.44 -2.89
C PRO A 71 -16.96 -10.41 -2.40
N THR A 72 -16.59 -11.61 -1.93
CA THR A 72 -17.53 -12.66 -1.52
C THR A 72 -18.11 -12.44 -0.12
N LEU A 73 -17.51 -11.56 0.67
CA LEU A 73 -17.94 -11.28 2.03
C LEU A 73 -19.06 -10.22 2.04
N ALA A 74 -20.22 -10.54 2.58
CA ALA A 74 -21.25 -9.55 2.83
C ALA A 74 -20.81 -8.60 3.96
N ALA A 75 -20.93 -7.29 3.74
CA ALA A 75 -20.78 -6.33 4.83
C ALA A 75 -22.05 -6.35 5.70
N THR A 76 -21.89 -6.57 7.00
CA THR A 76 -23.01 -6.64 7.97
C THR A 76 -23.22 -5.34 8.73
N SER A 77 -22.44 -4.30 8.42
CA SER A 77 -22.50 -2.99 9.06
C SER A 77 -22.12 -1.89 8.09
N SER A 78 -22.53 -0.67 8.41
CA SER A 78 -22.20 0.50 7.58
C SER A 78 -20.69 0.72 7.47
N ARG A 79 -20.02 0.64 8.62
CA ARG A 79 -18.55 0.63 8.70
C ARG A 79 -17.91 -0.43 7.80
N GLY A 80 -18.53 -1.61 7.66
CA GLY A 80 -18.06 -2.66 6.75
C GLY A 80 -18.12 -2.27 5.28
N VAL A 81 -19.21 -1.61 4.85
CA VAL A 81 -19.36 -1.08 3.48
C VAL A 81 -18.36 0.03 3.22
N GLY A 82 -18.24 1.00 4.14
CA GLY A 82 -17.26 2.08 4.03
C GLY A 82 -15.83 1.56 3.89
N ARG A 83 -15.45 0.53 4.65
CA ARG A 83 -14.12 -0.09 4.53
C ARG A 83 -13.92 -0.81 3.18
N LYS A 84 -14.94 -1.46 2.62
CA LYS A 84 -14.84 -2.05 1.27
C LYS A 84 -14.64 -0.97 0.20
N LEU A 85 -15.37 0.13 0.29
CA LEU A 85 -15.23 1.28 -0.61
C LEU A 85 -13.82 1.90 -0.49
N ALA A 86 -13.26 2.00 0.72
CA ALA A 86 -11.88 2.46 0.91
C ALA A 86 -10.86 1.54 0.24
N VAL A 87 -11.02 0.20 0.34
CA VAL A 87 -10.17 -0.74 -0.40
C VAL A 87 -10.31 -0.54 -1.91
N ALA A 88 -11.54 -0.41 -2.42
CA ALA A 88 -11.78 -0.21 -3.85
C ALA A 88 -11.15 1.10 -4.36
N MET A 89 -11.24 2.19 -3.58
CA MET A 89 -10.64 3.48 -3.93
C MET A 89 -9.12 3.40 -4.05
N ILE A 90 -8.45 2.65 -3.16
CA ILE A 90 -7.00 2.46 -3.23
C ILE A 90 -6.62 1.54 -4.41
N ARG A 91 -7.42 0.51 -4.69
CA ARG A 91 -7.11 -0.46 -5.75
C ARG A 91 -7.39 0.02 -7.16
N VAL A 92 -8.33 0.94 -7.34
CA VAL A 92 -8.58 1.58 -8.64
C VAL A 92 -7.62 2.76 -8.76
N CYS A 93 -6.49 2.54 -9.43
CA CYS A 93 -5.49 3.56 -9.65
C CYS A 93 -6.06 4.69 -10.53
N PRO A 94 -5.90 5.97 -10.15
CA PRO A 94 -6.38 7.09 -10.97
C PRO A 94 -5.70 7.13 -12.35
N ASP A 95 -4.44 6.71 -12.45
CA ASP A 95 -3.71 6.66 -13.73
C ASP A 95 -4.24 5.55 -14.67
N GLU A 96 -4.90 4.52 -14.12
CA GLU A 96 -5.50 3.43 -14.90
C GLU A 96 -6.97 3.72 -15.25
N ASN A 97 -7.72 4.30 -14.31
CA ASN A 97 -9.13 4.65 -14.51
C ASN A 97 -9.57 5.78 -13.56
N GLU A 98 -9.32 7.02 -13.98
CA GLU A 98 -9.66 8.23 -13.22
C GLU A 98 -11.16 8.34 -12.92
N GLU A 99 -12.02 8.09 -13.90
CA GLU A 99 -13.48 8.19 -13.73
C GLU A 99 -14.00 7.26 -12.64
N ALA A 100 -13.57 5.99 -12.65
CA ALA A 100 -13.95 5.02 -11.63
C ALA A 100 -13.37 5.37 -10.26
N HIS A 101 -12.11 5.82 -10.21
CA HIS A 101 -11.48 6.27 -8.97
C HIS A 101 -12.27 7.42 -8.32
N LEU A 102 -12.59 8.46 -9.10
CA LEU A 102 -13.35 9.62 -8.64
C LEU A 102 -14.77 9.24 -8.21
N LEU A 103 -15.45 8.35 -8.95
CA LEU A 103 -16.79 7.89 -8.59
C LEU A 103 -16.79 7.12 -7.27
N ILE A 104 -15.85 6.18 -7.08
CA ILE A 104 -15.73 5.43 -5.82
C ILE A 104 -15.43 6.39 -4.66
N GLY A 105 -14.53 7.35 -4.87
CA GLY A 105 -14.21 8.38 -3.89
C GLY A 105 -15.41 9.26 -3.51
N SER A 106 -16.26 9.61 -4.48
CA SER A 106 -17.52 10.33 -4.23
C SER A 106 -18.48 9.46 -3.41
N ILE A 107 -18.71 8.21 -3.82
CA ILE A 107 -19.60 7.27 -3.12
C ILE A 107 -19.13 7.08 -1.67
N LEU A 108 -17.83 6.88 -1.44
CA LEU A 108 -17.28 6.73 -0.09
C LEU A 108 -17.55 7.97 0.77
N ARG A 109 -17.33 9.17 0.22
CA ARG A 109 -17.56 10.43 0.93
C ARG A 109 -19.04 10.61 1.31
N ASP A 110 -19.93 10.41 0.35
CA ASP A 110 -21.37 10.53 0.55
C ASP A 110 -21.88 9.47 1.54
N TYR A 111 -21.35 8.25 1.43
CA TYR A 111 -21.65 7.16 2.36
C TYR A 111 -21.26 7.49 3.80
N LEU A 112 -20.05 8.03 4.00
CA LEU A 112 -19.59 8.45 5.32
C LEU A 112 -20.39 9.65 5.86
N ALA A 113 -20.82 10.58 5.00
CA ALA A 113 -21.70 11.68 5.44
C ALA A 113 -23.07 11.17 5.92
N LEU A 114 -23.61 10.13 5.29
CA LEU A 114 -24.92 9.55 5.64
C LEU A 114 -24.88 8.57 6.82
N HIS A 115 -23.72 7.96 7.08
CA HIS A 115 -23.61 6.82 8.01
C HIS A 115 -22.44 6.93 9.01
N GLY A 116 -21.71 8.06 9.02
CA GLY A 116 -20.51 8.29 9.83
C GLY A 116 -20.74 8.74 11.27
N GLU A 117 -21.99 8.87 11.71
CA GLU A 117 -22.34 9.09 13.12
C GLU A 117 -22.92 7.81 13.72
N GLN A 118 -22.05 6.99 14.33
CA GLN A 118 -22.22 6.20 15.57
C GLN A 118 -20.98 5.32 15.84
#